data_AF-A0A919HSC0-F1
#
_entry.id   AF-A0A919HSC0-F1
#
_cell.length_a   1.000
_cell.length_b   1.000
_cell.length_c   1.000
_cell.angle_alpha   90.00
_cell.angle_beta   90.00
_cell.angle_gamma   90.00
#
_symmetry.space_group_name_H-M   'P 1'
#
loop_
_entity.id
_entity.type
_entity.pdbx_description
1 polymer ?
#
loop_
_entity_poly.entity_id
_entity_poly.type
_entity_poly.pdbx_seq_one_letter_code
_entity_poly.pdbx_strand_id
1 'polypeptide(L)'
;MSTSALLLIALASVVLLLLLVIKAKAHPFVALLIVSLLVAFATGIPADKIITTIEKGMGGLLGHIASIIILGSMLGVLIEMSGGAESLAKTLTGVLGAKRTIAALTIVAFILGTPVFFEVGFIIIIPLIYGFSKVAHVSPLKFGLPMAGVMLTVHVALPTHLAQRLRQAFCIAMSVG
;
A
#
# COMPACT_ATOMS: atom_id res chain seq x y z
N MET A 1 1.02 -11.41 -34.68
CA MET A 1 1.04 -9.93 -34.82
C MET A 1 2.49 -9.45 -34.73
N SER A 2 2.85 -8.36 -35.40
CA SER A 2 4.20 -7.78 -35.30
C SER A 2 4.45 -7.21 -33.90
N THR A 3 5.68 -7.28 -33.42
CA THR A 3 6.09 -6.74 -32.11
C THR A 3 5.76 -5.26 -31.96
N SER A 4 5.86 -4.50 -33.06
CA SER A 4 5.49 -3.09 -33.13
C SER A 4 4.00 -2.85 -32.85
N ALA A 5 3.11 -3.71 -33.34
CA ALA A 5 1.68 -3.60 -33.09
C ALA A 5 1.34 -3.85 -31.61
N LEU A 6 1.98 -4.84 -30.97
CA LEU A 6 1.76 -5.12 -29.54
C LEU A 6 2.22 -3.97 -28.64
N LEU A 7 3.37 -3.35 -28.95
CA LEU A 7 3.86 -2.19 -28.21
C LEU A 7 2.92 -0.98 -28.35
N LEU A 8 2.39 -0.74 -29.55
CA LEU A 8 1.42 0.33 -29.78
C LEU A 8 0.10 0.10 -29.01
N ILE A 9 -0.42 -1.14 -29.02
CA ILE A 9 -1.63 -1.49 -28.28
C ILE A 9 -1.39 -1.34 -26.77
N ALA A 10 -0.22 -1.75 -26.26
CA ALA A 10 0.13 -1.61 -24.85
C ALA A 10 0.26 -0.13 -24.43
N LEU A 11 0.89 0.70 -25.26
CA LEU A 11 0.99 2.14 -24.98
C LEU A 11 -0.41 2.80 -25.00
N ALA A 12 -1.21 2.46 -26.01
CA ALA A 12 -2.57 2.98 -26.17
C ALA A 12 -3.47 2.58 -24.99
N SER A 13 -3.35 1.35 -24.48
CA SER A 13 -4.16 0.88 -23.36
C SER A 13 -3.83 1.60 -22.06
N VAL A 14 -2.55 1.88 -21.79
CA VAL A 14 -2.13 2.67 -20.61
C VAL A 14 -2.69 4.08 -20.71
N VAL A 15 -2.57 4.75 -21.86
CA VAL A 15 -3.13 6.10 -22.06
C VAL A 15 -4.65 6.09 -21.91
N LEU A 16 -5.34 5.10 -22.48
CA LEU A 16 -6.78 4.95 -22.38
C LEU A 16 -7.23 4.75 -20.93
N LEU A 17 -6.52 3.92 -20.17
CA LEU A 17 -6.78 3.69 -18.75
C LEU A 17 -6.63 4.98 -17.95
N LEU A 18 -5.53 5.72 -18.14
CA LEU A 18 -5.30 6.99 -17.46
C LEU A 18 -6.40 8.00 -17.80
N LEU A 19 -6.81 8.08 -19.07
CA LEU A 19 -7.91 8.95 -19.49
C LEU A 19 -9.25 8.58 -18.84
N LEU A 20 -9.57 7.29 -18.73
CA LEU A 20 -10.80 6.84 -18.08
C LEU A 20 -10.82 7.20 -16.59
N VAL A 21 -9.69 7.01 -15.88
CA VAL A 21 -9.60 7.29 -14.45
C VAL A 21 -9.61 8.80 -14.18
N ILE A 22 -8.82 9.57 -14.93
CA ILE A 22 -8.63 11.01 -14.68
C ILE A 22 -9.80 11.83 -15.24
N LYS A 23 -10.20 11.58 -16.50
CA LYS A 23 -11.17 12.42 -17.20
C LYS A 23 -12.60 11.93 -17.00
N ALA A 24 -12.82 10.61 -17.12
CA ALA A 24 -14.16 10.03 -16.95
C ALA A 24 -14.51 9.73 -15.48
N LYS A 25 -13.56 9.94 -14.54
CA LYS A 25 -13.73 9.67 -13.10
C LYS A 25 -14.29 8.28 -12.80
N ALA A 26 -14.00 7.31 -13.67
CA ALA A 26 -14.44 5.94 -13.50
C ALA A 26 -13.68 5.29 -12.34
N HIS A 27 -14.35 4.41 -11.58
CA HIS A 27 -13.68 3.64 -10.54
C HIS A 27 -12.54 2.81 -11.16
N PRO A 28 -11.31 2.79 -10.57
CA PRO A 28 -10.15 2.15 -11.19
C PRO A 28 -10.39 0.70 -11.61
N PHE A 29 -11.14 -0.04 -10.79
CA PHE A 29 -11.54 -1.41 -11.10
C PHE A 29 -12.37 -1.53 -12.37
N VAL A 30 -13.38 -0.67 -12.55
CA VAL A 30 -14.26 -0.66 -13.73
C VAL A 30 -13.47 -0.24 -14.97
N ALA A 31 -12.61 0.78 -14.83
CA ALA A 31 -11.73 1.21 -15.91
C ALA A 31 -10.76 0.10 -16.35
N LEU A 32 -10.17 -0.62 -15.40
CA LEU A 32 -9.31 -1.77 -15.67
C LEU A 32 -10.05 -2.88 -16.43
N LEU A 33 -11.28 -3.23 -16.03
CA LEU A 33 -12.07 -4.25 -16.73
C LEU A 33 -12.37 -3.85 -18.18
N ILE A 34 -12.82 -2.62 -18.40
CA ILE A 34 -13.15 -2.13 -19.75
C ILE A 34 -11.89 -2.12 -20.63
N VAL A 35 -10.78 -1.58 -20.14
CA VAL A 35 -9.53 -1.51 -20.90
C VAL A 35 -8.97 -2.90 -21.17
N SER A 36 -8.99 -3.79 -20.19
CA SER A 36 -8.52 -5.18 -20.36
C SER A 36 -9.35 -5.94 -21.39
N LEU A 37 -10.67 -5.74 -21.40
CA LEU A 37 -11.56 -6.31 -22.41
C LEU A 37 -11.24 -5.78 -23.81
N LEU A 38 -11.09 -4.46 -23.97
CA LEU A 38 -10.73 -3.83 -25.25
C LEU A 38 -9.38 -4.33 -25.78
N VAL A 39 -8.38 -4.47 -24.89
CA VAL A 39 -7.06 -5.01 -25.26
C VAL A 39 -7.14 -6.48 -25.65
N ALA A 40 -7.93 -7.29 -24.95
CA ALA A 40 -8.11 -8.70 -25.28
C ALA A 40 -8.73 -8.90 -26.68
N PHE A 41 -9.71 -8.06 -27.04
CA PHE A 41 -10.25 -8.03 -28.40
C PHE A 41 -9.23 -7.53 -29.43
N ALA A 42 -8.50 -6.46 -29.12
CA ALA A 42 -7.48 -5.90 -30.03
C ALA A 42 -6.30 -6.83 -30.29
N THR A 43 -5.97 -7.70 -29.34
CA THR A 43 -4.88 -8.69 -29.45
C THR A 43 -5.32 -10.02 -30.10
N GLY A 44 -6.61 -10.20 -30.35
CA GLY A 44 -7.15 -11.39 -31.03
C GLY A 44 -7.10 -12.66 -30.19
N ILE A 45 -7.21 -12.54 -28.86
CA ILE A 45 -7.30 -13.71 -27.97
C ILE A 45 -8.63 -14.45 -28.26
N PRO A 46 -8.63 -15.81 -28.31
CA PRO A 46 -9.85 -16.58 -28.47
C PRO A 46 -10.91 -16.17 -27.44
N ALA A 47 -12.16 -15.96 -27.87
CA ALA A 47 -13.24 -15.42 -27.03
C ALA A 47 -13.48 -16.26 -25.75
N ASP A 48 -13.28 -17.57 -25.85
CA ASP A 48 -13.31 -18.56 -24.77
C ASP A 48 -12.24 -18.33 -23.68
N LYS A 49 -11.14 -17.63 -24.01
CA LYS A 49 -10.03 -17.35 -23.08
C LYS A 49 -9.97 -15.91 -22.58
N ILE A 50 -10.80 -15.01 -23.10
CA ILE A 50 -10.77 -13.60 -22.69
C ILE A 50 -11.11 -13.45 -21.21
N ILE A 51 -12.24 -14.02 -20.77
CA ILE A 51 -12.70 -13.93 -19.38
C ILE A 51 -11.68 -14.55 -18.43
N THR A 52 -11.22 -15.77 -18.72
CA THR A 52 -10.25 -16.48 -17.88
C THR A 52 -8.91 -15.76 -17.78
N THR A 53 -8.47 -15.07 -18.83
CA THR A 53 -7.23 -14.27 -18.82
C THR A 53 -7.38 -13.02 -17.95
N ILE A 54 -8.52 -12.32 -18.06
CA ILE A 54 -8.84 -11.16 -17.23
C ILE A 54 -8.94 -11.57 -15.76
N GLU A 55 -9.69 -12.64 -15.46
CA GLU A 55 -9.85 -13.19 -14.12
C GLU A 55 -8.51 -13.64 -13.52
N LYS A 56 -7.64 -14.26 -14.31
CA LYS A 56 -6.31 -14.68 -13.83
C LYS A 56 -5.42 -13.48 -13.48
N GLY A 57 -5.39 -12.45 -14.33
CA GLY A 57 -4.59 -11.25 -14.08
C GLY A 57 -5.10 -10.47 -12.87
N MET A 58 -6.40 -10.21 -12.84
CA MET A 58 -7.05 -9.48 -11.75
C MET A 58 -7.10 -10.28 -10.44
N GLY A 59 -7.42 -11.56 -10.51
CA GLY A 59 -7.49 -12.47 -9.38
C GLY A 59 -6.13 -12.71 -8.73
N GLY A 60 -5.04 -12.72 -9.50
CA GLY A 60 -3.68 -12.77 -8.94
C GLY A 60 -3.35 -11.52 -8.10
N LEU A 61 -3.70 -10.34 -8.59
CA LEU A 61 -3.52 -9.07 -7.87
C LEU A 61 -4.41 -9.00 -6.62
N LEU A 62 -5.71 -9.29 -6.78
CA LEU A 62 -6.66 -9.28 -5.68
C LEU A 62 -6.33 -10.34 -4.64
N GLY A 63 -5.90 -11.55 -5.02
CA GLY A 63 -5.53 -12.59 -4.07
C GLY A 63 -4.34 -12.18 -3.19
N HIS A 64 -3.31 -11.58 -3.79
CA HIS A 64 -2.15 -11.09 -3.06
C HIS A 64 -2.52 -9.96 -2.09
N ILE A 65 -3.18 -8.92 -2.60
CA ILE A 65 -3.51 -7.72 -1.81
C ILE A 65 -4.60 -8.02 -0.77
N ALA A 66 -5.62 -8.80 -1.13
CA ALA A 66 -6.73 -9.12 -0.22
C ALA A 66 -6.25 -9.90 1.00
N SER A 67 -5.39 -10.90 0.82
CA SER A 67 -4.86 -11.69 1.94
C SER A 67 -4.17 -10.80 2.97
N ILE A 68 -3.37 -9.86 2.48
CA ILE A 68 -2.61 -8.91 3.30
C ILE A 68 -3.54 -7.90 3.99
N ILE A 69 -4.50 -7.32 3.26
CA ILE A 69 -5.44 -6.33 3.82
C ILE A 69 -6.34 -6.99 4.88
N ILE A 70 -6.84 -8.19 4.63
CA ILE A 70 -7.68 -8.93 5.58
C ILE A 70 -6.90 -9.15 6.88
N LEU A 71 -5.71 -9.76 6.82
CA LEU A 71 -4.89 -10.01 8.00
C LEU A 71 -4.47 -8.71 8.70
N GLY A 72 -4.05 -7.70 7.95
CA GLY A 72 -3.66 -6.40 8.49
C GLY A 72 -4.81 -5.69 9.19
N SER A 73 -6.02 -5.75 8.62
CA SER A 73 -7.22 -5.17 9.23
C SER A 73 -7.64 -5.90 10.51
N MET A 74 -7.57 -7.24 10.52
CA MET A 74 -7.83 -8.03 11.73
C MET A 74 -6.84 -7.65 12.83
N LEU A 75 -5.56 -7.55 12.50
CA LEU A 75 -4.51 -7.17 13.46
C LEU A 75 -4.68 -5.73 13.95
N GLY A 76 -5.02 -4.79 13.06
CA GLY A 76 -5.30 -3.41 13.42
C GLY A 76 -6.48 -3.28 14.40
N VAL A 77 -7.59 -3.98 14.12
CA VAL A 77 -8.77 -4.00 15.00
C VAL A 77 -8.44 -4.66 16.34
N LEU A 78 -7.67 -5.74 16.36
CA LEU A 78 -7.25 -6.38 17.62
C LEU A 78 -6.37 -5.46 18.48
N ILE A 79 -5.46 -4.69 17.87
CA ILE A 79 -4.65 -3.68 18.57
C ILE A 79 -5.52 -2.56 19.13
N GLU A 80 -6.55 -2.15 18.40
CA GLU A 80 -7.48 -1.11 18.84
C GLU A 80 -8.35 -1.60 20.00
N MET A 81 -8.99 -2.77 19.87
CA MET A 81 -9.87 -3.33 20.90
C MET A 81 -9.13 -3.73 22.18
N SER A 82 -7.87 -4.17 22.07
CA SER A 82 -7.06 -4.52 23.25
C SER A 82 -6.57 -3.29 24.04
N GLY A 83 -6.76 -2.07 23.52
CA GLY A 83 -6.14 -0.88 24.08
C GLY A 83 -4.60 -0.88 23.95
N GLY A 84 -4.03 -1.80 23.17
CA GLY A 84 -2.59 -1.95 22.99
C GLY A 84 -1.95 -0.68 22.44
N ALA A 85 -2.61 -0.03 21.48
CA ALA A 85 -2.16 1.26 20.94
C ALA A 85 -2.09 2.37 22.01
N GLU A 86 -3.06 2.39 22.94
CA GLU A 86 -3.15 3.39 24.00
C GLU A 86 -2.12 3.13 25.11
N SER A 87 -1.85 1.87 25.44
CA SER A 87 -0.78 1.45 26.35
C SER A 87 0.62 1.77 25.80
N LEU A 88 0.87 1.45 24.52
CA LEU A 88 2.09 1.85 23.80
C LEU A 88 2.26 3.36 23.81
N ALA A 89 1.18 4.09 23.53
CA ALA A 89 1.19 5.54 23.52
C ALA A 89 1.53 6.15 24.89
N LYS A 90 0.95 5.64 25.97
CA LYS A 90 1.23 6.11 27.33
C LYS A 90 2.68 5.86 27.74
N THR A 91 3.19 4.67 27.45
CA THR A 91 4.56 4.28 27.76
C THR A 91 5.56 5.14 26.99
N LEU A 92 5.40 5.24 25.66
CA LEU A 92 6.31 6.00 24.81
C LEU A 92 6.23 7.51 25.06
N THR A 93 5.04 8.06 25.31
CA THR A 93 4.88 9.48 25.65
C THR A 93 5.45 9.80 27.02
N GLY A 94 5.36 8.87 27.99
CA GLY A 94 5.98 9.02 29.31
C GLY A 94 7.50 9.02 29.27
N VAL A 95 8.11 8.18 28.42
CA VAL A 95 9.58 8.08 28.32
C VAL A 95 10.20 9.15 27.42
N LEU A 96 9.61 9.43 26.26
CA LEU A 96 10.17 10.36 25.28
C LEU A 96 9.62 11.80 25.41
N GLY A 97 8.42 11.97 25.96
CA GLY A 97 7.70 13.24 25.97
C GLY A 97 6.98 13.54 24.64
N ALA A 98 5.83 14.22 24.70
CA ALA A 98 4.88 14.39 23.59
C ALA A 98 5.50 14.96 22.28
N LYS A 99 6.48 15.86 22.38
CA LYS A 99 7.17 16.43 21.20
C LYS A 99 8.12 15.44 20.51
N ARG A 100 8.82 14.58 21.28
CA ARG A 100 9.79 13.63 20.72
C ARG A 100 9.10 12.36 20.20
N THR A 101 7.93 12.03 20.72
CA THR A 101 7.09 10.94 20.23
C THR A 101 6.73 11.10 18.75
N ILE A 102 6.45 12.33 18.30
CA ILE A 102 6.18 12.62 16.88
C ILE A 102 7.39 12.25 16.02
N ALA A 103 8.60 12.65 16.43
CA ALA A 103 9.83 12.34 15.70
C ALA A 103 10.12 10.82 15.69
N ALA A 104 9.95 10.14 16.83
CA ALA A 104 10.15 8.69 16.92
C ALA A 104 9.18 7.92 16.01
N LEU A 105 7.89 8.27 16.03
CA LEU A 105 6.88 7.66 15.16
C LEU A 105 7.13 7.94 13.68
N THR A 106 7.67 9.12 13.35
CA THR A 106 8.05 9.48 11.98
C THR A 106 9.23 8.62 11.49
N ILE A 107 10.21 8.32 12.35
CA ILE A 107 11.31 7.40 12.04
C ILE A 107 10.79 5.97 11.85
N VAL A 108 9.84 5.52 12.68
CA VAL A 108 9.19 4.22 12.49
C VAL A 108 8.44 4.17 11.15
N ALA A 109 7.73 5.24 10.79
CA ALA A 109 7.05 5.36 9.50
C ALA A 109 8.03 5.34 8.30
N PHE A 110 9.27 5.82 8.48
CA PHE A 110 10.32 5.68 7.47
C PHE A 110 10.69 4.22 7.20
N ILE A 111 10.80 3.40 8.25
CA ILE A 111 11.12 1.97 8.12
C ILE A 111 9.93 1.22 7.49
N LEU A 112 8.72 1.52 7.95
CA LEU A 112 7.48 0.90 7.46
C LEU A 112 7.09 1.35 6.04
N GLY A 113 7.58 2.50 5.58
CA GLY A 113 7.26 3.07 4.27
C GLY A 113 7.94 2.40 3.08
N THR A 114 8.75 1.37 3.31
CA THR A 114 9.39 0.64 2.22
C THR A 114 8.35 0.08 1.23
N PRO A 115 8.67 0.00 -0.08
CA PRO A 115 7.71 -0.36 -1.14
C PRO A 115 6.87 -1.61 -0.91
N VAL A 116 7.39 -2.57 -0.13
CA VAL A 116 6.74 -3.87 0.12
C VAL A 116 5.75 -3.84 1.29
N PHE A 117 5.86 -2.86 2.19
CA PHE A 117 5.06 -2.79 3.42
C PHE A 117 4.09 -1.61 3.45
N PHE A 118 3.96 -0.85 2.36
CA PHE A 118 3.18 0.38 2.37
C PHE A 118 1.72 0.15 2.71
N GLU A 119 1.06 -0.80 2.04
CA GLU A 119 -0.36 -1.07 2.25
C GLU A 119 -0.62 -1.60 3.67
N VAL A 120 0.26 -2.45 4.19
CA VAL A 120 0.11 -3.09 5.52
C VAL A 120 0.46 -2.12 6.63
N GLY A 121 1.59 -1.44 6.49
CA GLY A 121 2.09 -0.47 7.45
C GLY A 121 1.08 0.65 7.65
N PHE A 122 0.41 1.10 6.58
CA PHE A 122 -0.62 2.12 6.67
C PHE A 122 -1.81 1.66 7.53
N ILE A 123 -2.30 0.44 7.31
CA ILE A 123 -3.40 -0.14 8.10
C ILE A 123 -3.02 -0.24 9.59
N ILE A 124 -1.80 -0.65 9.91
CA ILE A 124 -1.32 -0.79 11.30
C ILE A 124 -1.06 0.58 11.96
N ILE A 125 -0.63 1.58 11.19
CA ILE A 125 -0.31 2.93 11.68
C ILE A 125 -1.57 3.71 12.09
N ILE A 126 -2.72 3.49 11.43
CA ILE A 126 -3.98 4.19 11.73
C ILE A 126 -4.40 4.06 13.21
N PRO A 127 -4.57 2.86 13.79
CA PRO A 127 -4.97 2.73 15.20
C PRO A 127 -3.90 3.28 16.15
N LEU A 128 -2.62 3.21 15.78
CA LEU A 128 -1.54 3.84 16.54
C LEU A 128 -1.72 5.37 16.57
N ILE A 129 -1.91 6.03 15.43
CA ILE A 129 -2.13 7.48 15.37
C ILE A 129 -3.27 7.92 16.29
N TYR A 130 -4.40 7.19 16.26
CA TYR A 130 -5.54 7.50 17.12
C TYR A 130 -5.24 7.26 18.61
N GLY A 131 -4.57 6.16 18.97
CA GLY A 131 -4.15 5.90 20.35
C GLY A 131 -3.19 6.97 20.89
N PHE A 132 -2.19 7.38 20.11
CA PHE A 132 -1.24 8.44 20.47
C PHE A 132 -1.89 9.82 20.55
N SER A 133 -2.82 10.12 19.65
CA SER A 133 -3.58 11.37 19.66
C SER A 133 -4.42 11.52 20.93
N LYS A 134 -5.09 10.44 21.36
CA LYS A 134 -5.89 10.42 22.61
C LYS A 134 -5.03 10.69 23.84
N VAL A 135 -3.89 10.00 23.96
CA VAL A 135 -2.99 10.13 25.12
C VAL A 135 -2.28 11.48 25.17
N ALA A 136 -1.80 11.97 24.02
CA ALA A 136 -1.06 13.23 23.96
C ALA A 136 -1.96 14.47 23.89
N HIS A 137 -3.30 14.30 23.84
CA HIS A 137 -4.29 15.38 23.70
C HIS A 137 -4.00 16.33 22.53
N VAL A 138 -3.44 15.81 21.43
CA VAL A 138 -3.17 16.58 20.21
C VAL A 138 -3.94 15.98 19.05
N SER A 139 -4.31 16.80 18.08
CA SER A 139 -5.04 16.36 16.88
C SER A 139 -4.34 15.20 16.16
N PRO A 140 -5.06 14.16 15.70
CA PRO A 140 -4.49 13.01 14.99
C PRO A 140 -3.64 13.42 13.78
N LEU A 141 -4.04 14.51 13.11
CA LEU A 141 -3.33 15.12 11.98
C LEU A 141 -1.86 15.45 12.27
N LYS A 142 -1.51 15.83 13.51
CA LYS A 142 -0.13 16.15 13.88
C LYS A 142 0.80 14.94 13.88
N PHE A 143 0.25 13.73 14.06
CA PHE A 143 0.98 12.48 13.93
C PHE A 143 0.82 11.88 12.54
N GLY A 144 -0.41 11.84 12.03
CA GLY A 144 -0.74 11.19 10.76
C GLY A 144 -0.11 11.86 9.55
N LEU A 145 -0.06 13.21 9.50
CA LEU A 145 0.49 13.93 8.36
C LEU A 145 2.01 13.68 8.17
N PRO A 146 2.87 13.84 9.18
CA PRO A 146 4.30 13.56 9.01
C PRO A 146 4.58 12.07 8.76
N MET A 147 3.84 11.17 9.41
CA MET A 147 3.99 9.72 9.18
C MET A 147 3.61 9.33 7.75
N ALA A 148 2.43 9.73 7.28
CA ALA A 148 1.98 9.43 5.92
C ALA A 148 2.87 10.08 4.87
N GLY A 149 3.32 11.32 5.09
CA GLY A 149 4.22 12.04 4.19
C GLY A 149 5.57 11.33 4.04
N VAL A 150 6.20 10.93 5.15
CA VAL A 150 7.46 10.18 5.10
C VAL A 150 7.25 8.82 4.47
N MET A 151 6.19 8.11 4.83
CA MET A 151 5.88 6.78 4.31
C MET A 151 5.67 6.79 2.77
N LEU A 152 4.92 7.77 2.26
CA LEU A 152 4.73 7.99 0.81
C LEU A 152 6.03 8.38 0.11
N THR A 153 6.80 9.28 0.73
CA THR A 153 8.09 9.72 0.17
C THR A 153 9.04 8.54 0.03
N VAL A 154 9.13 7.70 1.06
CA VAL A 154 9.94 6.48 1.07
C VAL A 154 9.44 5.47 0.03
N HIS A 155 8.13 5.28 -0.07
CA HIS A 155 7.52 4.37 -1.05
C HIS A 155 7.82 4.78 -2.50
N VAL A 156 7.77 6.08 -2.80
CA VAL A 156 8.01 6.61 -4.15
C VAL A 156 9.49 6.78 -4.46
N ALA A 157 10.29 7.21 -3.48
CA ALA A 157 11.71 7.54 -3.70
C ALA A 157 12.65 6.35 -3.64
N LEU A 158 12.30 5.26 -2.93
CA LEU A 158 13.17 4.08 -2.85
C LEU A 158 13.01 3.19 -4.09
N PRO A 159 14.09 2.96 -4.88
CA PRO A 159 14.05 2.03 -5.98
C PRO A 159 13.75 0.62 -5.46
N THR A 160 12.81 -0.08 -6.11
CA THR A 160 12.33 -1.40 -5.70
C THR A 160 13.45 -2.45 -5.57
N HIS A 161 14.55 -2.33 -6.32
CA HIS A 161 15.70 -3.22 -6.21
C HIS A 161 16.50 -3.06 -4.89
N LEU A 162 16.59 -1.85 -4.33
CA LEU A 162 17.20 -1.58 -3.02
C LEU A 162 16.29 -2.05 -1.88
N ALA A 163 14.97 -1.87 -2.04
CA ALA A 163 13.99 -2.34 -1.08
C ALA A 163 14.00 -3.86 -0.90
N GLN A 164 14.19 -4.62 -1.99
CA GLN A 164 14.31 -6.08 -1.91
C GLN A 164 15.57 -6.54 -1.16
N ARG A 165 16.71 -5.86 -1.34
CA ARG A 165 17.94 -6.14 -0.59
C ARG A 165 17.81 -5.80 0.89
N LEU A 166 17.19 -4.68 1.23
CA LEU A 166 16.93 -4.30 2.63
C LEU A 166 16.01 -5.30 3.32
N ARG A 167 14.96 -5.80 2.63
CA ARG A 167 14.09 -6.86 3.18
C ARG A 167 14.87 -8.14 3.49
N GLN A 168 15.77 -8.57 2.60
CA GLN A 168 16.62 -9.73 2.86
C GLN A 168 17.57 -9.49 4.04
N ALA A 169 18.22 -8.33 4.11
CA ALA A 169 19.09 -7.98 5.23
C ALA A 169 18.33 -7.92 6.57
N PHE A 170 17.11 -7.39 6.58
CA PHE A 170 16.27 -7.30 7.78
C PHE A 170 15.75 -8.67 8.24
N CYS A 171 15.30 -9.52 7.31
CA CYS A 171 14.94 -10.91 7.61
C CYS A 171 16.15 -11.71 8.13
N ILE A 172 17.34 -11.51 7.58
CA ILE A 172 18.57 -12.15 8.08
C ILE A 172 18.92 -11.63 9.48
N ALA A 173 18.87 -10.33 9.71
CA ALA A 173 19.15 -9.73 11.01
C ALA A 173 18.15 -10.19 12.09
N MET A 174 16.88 -10.40 11.72
CA MET A 174 15.81 -10.83 12.63
C MET A 174 15.75 -12.36 12.82
N SER A 175 16.36 -13.14 11.92
CA SER A 175 16.50 -14.60 12.07
C SER A 175 17.73 -15.02 12.89
N VAL A 176 18.63 -14.07 13.19
CA VAL A 176 19.92 -14.31 13.89
C VAL A 176 19.90 -13.78 15.33
N GLY A 177 18.83 -13.12 15.77
CA GLY A 177 18.60 -12.71 17.17
C GLY A 177 17.49 -13.53 17.80
#